data_AF-A0AAV2AWF0-F1
#
_entry.id   AF-A0AAV2AWF0-F1
#
_cell.length_a   1.000
_cell.length_b   1.000
_cell.length_c   1.000
_cell.angle_alpha   90.00
_cell.angle_beta   90.00
_cell.angle_gamma   90.00
#
_symmetry.space_group_name_H-M   'P 1'
#
loop_
_entity.id
_entity.type
_entity.pdbx_description
1 polymer ?
#
loop_
_entity_poly.entity_id
_entity_poly.type
_entity_poly.pdbx_seq_one_letter_code
_entity_poly.pdbx_strand_id
1 'polypeptide(L)' 'MTSEIVRCMTWDDVPQVVEIWKDTGLAEGTHTVHTFFRFDPDGFYVMATDTDDTR' A
#
# COMPACT_ATOMS: atom_id res chain seq x y z
N MET A 1 -11.08 -18.28 3.99
CA MET A 1 -11.03 -17.91 2.56
C MET A 1 -10.35 -16.56 2.50
N THR A 2 -9.33 -16.37 1.68
CA THR A 2 -8.73 -15.05 1.47
C THR A 2 -9.61 -14.27 0.50
N SER A 3 -10.08 -13.10 0.91
CA SER A 3 -10.76 -12.17 0.00
C SER A 3 -9.80 -11.07 -0.42
N GLU A 4 -9.74 -10.81 -1.73
CA GLU A 4 -8.99 -9.70 -2.31
C GLU A 4 -9.94 -8.52 -2.52
N ILE A 5 -9.56 -7.35 -2.05
CA ILE A 5 -10.32 -6.11 -2.20
C ILE A 5 -9.40 -5.02 -2.74
N VAL A 6 -9.92 -4.19 -3.65
CA VAL A 6 -9.26 -2.94 -4.03
C VAL A 6 -9.83 -1.82 -3.16
N ARG A 7 -8.96 -1.09 -2.47
CA ARG A 7 -9.34 0.06 -1.63
C ARG A 7 -8.29 1.17 -1.72
N CYS A 8 -8.67 2.37 -1.30
CA CYS A 8 -7.69 3.42 -1.06
C CYS A 8 -6.63 2.92 -0.07
N MET A 9 -5.39 3.30 -0.36
CA MET A 9 -4.26 3.10 0.53
C MET A 9 -4.51 3.83 1.85
N THR A 10 -4.07 3.26 2.95
CA THR A 10 -4.00 3.92 4.25
C THR A 10 -2.54 4.11 4.66
N TRP A 11 -2.30 4.89 5.71
CA TRP A 11 -0.95 5.06 6.26
C TRP A 11 -0.31 3.73 6.67
N ASP A 12 -1.10 2.75 7.10
CA ASP A 12 -0.62 1.45 7.56
C ASP A 12 -0.08 0.59 6.40
N ASP A 13 -0.51 0.86 5.17
CA ASP A 13 -0.03 0.13 3.99
C ASP A 13 1.35 0.63 3.52
N VAL A 14 1.73 1.88 3.84
CA VAL A 14 2.94 2.54 3.32
C VAL A 14 4.21 1.71 3.53
N PRO A 15 4.48 1.10 4.70
CA PRO A 15 5.66 0.25 4.87
C PRO A 15 5.69 -0.93 3.90
N GLN A 16 4.56 -1.60 3.67
CA GLN A 16 4.51 -2.76 2.77
C GLN A 16 4.63 -2.33 1.30
N VAL A 17 4.00 -1.21 0.91
CA VAL A 17 4.12 -0.63 -0.43
C VAL A 17 5.57 -0.29 -0.74
N VAL A 18 6.31 0.27 0.22
CA VAL A 18 7.74 0.59 0.07
C VAL A 18 8.55 -0.68 -0.22
N GLU A 19 8.30 -1.79 0.48
CA GLU A 19 9.02 -3.04 0.22
C GLU A 19 8.69 -3.60 -1.17
N ILE A 20 7.41 -3.64 -1.56
CA ILE A 20 6.99 -4.06 -2.91
C ILE A 20 7.71 -3.23 -3.97
N TRP A 21 7.76 -1.90 -3.82
CA TRP A 21 8.37 -1.02 -4.81
C TRP A 21 9.88 -1.22 -4.92
N LYS A 22 10.57 -1.56 -3.82
CA LYS A 22 12.00 -1.94 -3.89
C LYS A 22 12.18 -3.20 -4.74
N ASP A 23 11.34 -4.19 -4.54
CA ASP A 23 11.43 -5.49 -5.22
C ASP A 23 11.04 -5.41 -6.69
N THR A 24 10.13 -4.51 -7.06
CA THR A 24 9.63 -4.35 -8.44
C THR A 24 10.37 -3.32 -9.27
N GLY A 25 11.51 -2.79 -8.78
CA GLY A 25 12.32 -1.81 -9.52
C GLY A 25 11.76 -0.38 -9.51
N LEU A 26 10.89 -0.05 -8.55
CA LEU A 26 10.29 1.28 -8.33
C LEU A 26 10.90 1.97 -7.09
N ALA A 27 12.14 1.63 -6.73
CA ALA A 27 12.79 2.11 -5.51
C ALA A 27 12.83 3.64 -5.38
N GLU A 28 12.92 4.38 -6.50
CA GLU A 28 12.90 5.84 -6.51
C GLU A 28 11.61 6.43 -5.90
N GLY A 29 10.46 5.75 -6.08
CA GLY A 29 9.18 6.18 -5.52
C GLY A 29 9.08 6.02 -4.00
N THR A 30 9.93 5.20 -3.39
CA THR A 30 9.90 4.94 -1.94
C THR A 30 10.21 6.19 -1.11
N HIS A 31 10.99 7.13 -1.68
CA HIS A 31 11.33 8.39 -1.04
C HIS A 31 10.21 9.43 -1.09
N THR A 32 9.18 9.23 -1.92
CA THR A 32 8.14 10.25 -2.18
C THR A 32 6.73 9.78 -1.80
N VAL A 33 6.49 8.47 -1.66
CA VAL A 33 5.18 7.91 -1.36
C VAL A 33 4.51 8.54 -0.12
N HIS A 34 5.26 8.79 0.95
CA HIS A 34 4.75 9.44 2.16
C HIS A 34 4.36 10.91 1.92
N THR A 35 5.07 11.59 1.02
CA THR A 35 4.80 12.99 0.67
C THR A 35 3.57 13.05 -0.23
N PHE A 36 3.48 12.20 -1.25
CA PHE A 36 2.29 12.17 -2.11
C PHE A 36 1.03 11.82 -1.31
N PHE A 37 1.07 10.80 -0.45
CA PHE A 37 -0.07 10.42 0.38
C PHE A 37 -0.54 11.54 1.32
N ARG A 38 0.37 12.41 1.77
CA ARG A 38 0.02 13.59 2.57
C ARG A 38 -0.75 14.66 1.78
N PHE A 39 -0.47 14.82 0.49
CA PHE A 39 -1.09 15.85 -0.36
C PHE A 39 -2.33 15.33 -1.11
N ASP A 40 -2.32 14.05 -1.47
CA ASP A 40 -3.41 13.35 -2.13
C ASP A 40 -3.62 11.97 -1.46
N PRO A 41 -4.42 11.92 -0.39
CA PRO A 41 -4.70 10.67 0.33
C PRO A 41 -5.52 9.68 -0.49
N ASP A 42 -6.22 10.15 -1.54
CA ASP A 42 -7.05 9.31 -2.42
C ASP A 42 -6.32 8.93 -3.72
N GLY A 43 -5.05 9.33 -3.86
CA GLY A 43 -4.26 9.16 -5.07
C GLY A 43 -3.70 7.75 -5.29
N PHE A 44 -3.76 6.88 -4.28
CA PHE A 44 -3.22 5.52 -4.34
C PHE A 44 -4.24 4.48 -3.90
N TYR A 45 -4.30 3.39 -4.66
CA TYR A 45 -5.12 2.23 -4.37
C TYR A 45 -4.22 1.01 -4.21
N VAL A 46 -4.60 0.13 -3.28
CA VAL A 46 -3.92 -1.12 -3.01
C VAL A 46 -4.86 -2.29 -3.20
N MET A 47 -4.31 -3.42 -3.61
CA MET A 47 -4.97 -4.72 -3.48
C MET A 47 -4.67 -5.23 -2.07
N ALA A 48 -5.68 -5.30 -1.22
CA ALA A 48 -5.57 -5.84 0.12
C ALA A 48 -6.14 -7.27 0.16
N THR A 49 -5.43 -8.17 0.80
CA THR A 49 -5.89 -9.52 1.13
C THR A 49 -6.32 -9.55 2.59
N ASP A 50 -7.62 -9.67 2.84
CA ASP A 50 -8.11 -9.97 4.18
C ASP A 50 -7.87 -11.45 4.47
N THR A 51 -6.86 -11.71 5.29
CA THR A 51 -6.78 -12.96 6.05
C THR A 51 -7.64 -12.80 7.28
N ASP A 52 -8.79 -13.45 7.28
CA ASP A 52 -9.66 -13.62 8.44
C ASP A 52 -8.85 -14.32 9.56
N ASP A 53 -8.17 -13.55 10.40
CA ASP A 53 -7.47 -14.05 11.58
C ASP A 53 -8.53 -14.25 12.66
N THR A 54 -9.33 -15.32 12.51
CA THR A 54 -10.22 -15.80 13.56
C THR A 54 -9.37 -16.21 14.77
N ARG A 55 -9.25 -15.29 15.73
CA ARG A 55 -8.78 -15.53 17.10
C ARG A 55 -9.85 -15.15 18.11
#